data_AF-A0A2M7MWL0-F1
#
_entry.id   AF-A0A2M7MWL0-F1
#
_cell.length_a   1.000
_cell.length_b   1.000
_cell.length_c   1.000
_cell.angle_alpha   90.00
_cell.angle_beta   90.00
_cell.angle_gamma   90.00
#
_symmetry.space_group_name_H-M   'P 1'
#
loop_
_entity.id
_entity.type
_entity.pdbx_description
1 polymer ?
#
loop_
_entity_poly.entity_id
_entity_poly.type
_entity_poly.pdbx_seq_one_letter_code
_entity_poly.pdbx_strand_id
1 'polypeptide(L)' 'MEQVGAFPVDAGIQARAAEEAIPYQTLIASVLHKFVTGRLVEPSPTPMNKVNVKEPTPRARRYLA' A
#
# COMPACT_ATOMS: atom_id res chain seq x y z
N MET A 1 37.47 -0.75 -21.85
CA MET A 1 36.49 0.22 -21.33
C MET A 1 35.47 -0.59 -20.56
N GLU A 2 35.70 -0.73 -19.25
CA GLU A 2 34.71 -1.34 -18.36
C GLU A 2 33.50 -0.42 -18.40
N GLN A 3 32.37 -0.91 -18.91
CA GLN A 3 31.11 -0.21 -18.87
C GLN A 3 30.80 0.00 -17.39
N VAL A 4 31.08 1.20 -16.89
CA VAL A 4 30.60 1.69 -15.60
C VAL A 4 29.09 1.55 -15.67
N GLY A 5 28.58 0.49 -15.03
CA GLY A 5 27.18 0.12 -15.08
C GLY A 5 26.36 1.35 -14.70
N ALA A 6 25.50 1.79 -15.62
CA ALA A 6 24.45 2.73 -15.28
C ALA A 6 23.67 2.10 -14.13
N PHE A 7 23.86 2.59 -12.91
CA PHE A 7 23.09 2.13 -11.76
C PHE A 7 21.61 2.31 -12.14
N PRO A 8 20.87 1.22 -12.36
CA PRO A 8 19.52 1.33 -12.86
C PRO A 8 18.70 1.98 -11.77
N VAL A 9 18.33 3.25 -11.99
CA VAL A 9 17.31 3.93 -11.21
C VAL A 9 16.04 3.13 -11.34
N ASP A 10 15.52 2.62 -10.22
CA ASP A 10 14.35 1.77 -10.20
C ASP A 10 13.17 2.49 -10.88
N ALA A 11 12.62 1.86 -11.92
CA ALA A 11 11.55 2.42 -12.73
C ALA A 11 10.29 2.73 -11.90
N GLY A 12 10.06 2.00 -10.81
CA GLY A 12 8.93 2.24 -9.92
C GLY A 12 9.03 3.56 -9.17
N ILE A 13 10.25 3.95 -8.75
CA ILE A 13 10.47 5.22 -8.05
C ILE A 13 10.35 6.39 -9.03
N GLN A 14 10.87 6.25 -10.27
CA GLN A 14 10.69 7.28 -11.31
C GLN A 14 9.22 7.49 -11.67
N ALA A 15 8.47 6.40 -11.82
CA ALA A 15 7.02 6.48 -12.07
C ALA A 15 6.31 7.25 -10.94
N ARG A 16 6.63 6.96 -9.67
CA ARG A 16 6.07 7.70 -8.52
C ARG A 16 6.41 9.20 -8.56
N ALA A 17 7.63 9.55 -8.92
CA ALA A 17 8.05 10.95 -9.01
C ALA A 17 7.25 11.70 -10.10
N ALA A 18 7.02 11.04 -11.24
CA ALA A 18 6.21 11.56 -12.33
C ALA A 18 4.72 11.67 -11.94
N GLU A 19 4.16 10.67 -11.24
CA GLU A 19 2.78 10.68 -10.73
C GLU A 19 2.53 11.85 -9.77
N GLU A 20 3.46 12.11 -8.86
CA GLU A 20 3.38 13.22 -7.91
C GLU A 20 3.83 14.57 -8.51
N ALA A 21 4.23 14.59 -9.79
CA ALA A 21 4.75 15.76 -10.50
C ALA A 21 5.93 16.46 -9.78
N ILE A 22 6.79 15.68 -9.11
CA ILE A 22 7.98 16.17 -8.42
C ILE A 22 9.27 15.57 -8.99
N PRO A 23 10.43 16.25 -8.89
CA PRO A 23 11.70 15.68 -9.29
C PRO A 23 12.04 14.42 -8.47
N TYR A 24 12.72 13.44 -9.10
CA TYR A 24 13.17 12.21 -8.44
C TYR A 24 14.00 12.51 -7.18
N GLN A 25 14.87 13.51 -7.22
CA GLN A 25 15.69 13.92 -6.09
C GLN A 25 14.84 14.38 -4.91
N THR A 26 13.76 15.13 -5.18
CA THR A 26 12.80 15.61 -4.16
C THR A 26 11.98 14.47 -3.58
N LEU A 27 11.57 13.51 -4.42
CA LEU A 27 10.91 12.30 -3.97
C LEU A 27 11.84 11.49 -3.04
N ILE A 28 13.08 11.23 -3.46
CA ILE A 28 14.07 10.49 -2.67
C ILE A 28 14.33 11.18 -1.34
N ALA A 29 14.51 12.50 -1.32
CA ALA A 29 14.68 13.25 -0.08
C ALA A 29 13.49 13.06 0.88
N SER A 30 12.26 13.08 0.35
CA SER A 30 11.05 12.88 1.13
C SER A 30 10.94 11.45 1.67
N VAL A 31 11.27 10.45 0.85
CA VAL A 31 11.30 9.04 1.25
C VAL A 31 12.33 8.82 2.36
N LEU A 32 13.55 9.35 2.20
CA LEU A 32 14.61 9.24 3.20
C LEU A 32 14.22 9.92 4.52
N HIS A 33 13.63 11.11 4.46
CA HIS A 33 13.14 11.79 5.66
C HIS A 33 12.06 10.97 6.39
N LYS A 34 11.09 10.42 5.64
CA LYS A 34 10.04 9.54 6.21
C LYS A 34 10.62 8.24 6.77
N PHE A 35 11.63 7.67 6.12
CA PHE A 35 12.31 6.46 6.58
C PHE A 35 13.05 6.69 7.90
N VAL A 36 13.87 7.75 7.97
CA VAL A 36 14.66 8.05 9.17
C VAL A 36 13.80 8.45 10.37
N THR A 37 12.63 9.03 10.12
CA THR A 37 11.65 9.40 11.16
C THR A 37 10.70 8.24 11.52
N GLY A 38 10.81 7.08 10.85
CA GLY A 38 9.94 5.92 11.08
C GLY A 38 8.49 6.09 10.60
N ARG A 39 8.24 7.03 9.69
CA ARG A 39 6.91 7.34 9.13
C ARG A 39 6.69 6.81 7.72
N LEU A 40 7.66 6.12 7.14
CA LEU A 40 7.49 5.47 5.84
C LEU A 40 6.62 4.21 6.04
N VAL A 41 5.37 4.27 5.56
CA VAL A 41 4.41 3.17 5.63
C VAL A 41 4.25 2.58 4.22
N GLU A 42 4.45 1.28 4.09
CA GLU A 42 4.10 0.56 2.86
C GLU A 42 2.56 0.52 2.75
N PRO A 43 1.97 0.90 1.60
CA PRO A 43 0.53 0.76 1.42
C PRO A 43 0.20 -0.73 1.49
N SER A 44 -0.31 -1.19 2.63
CA SER A 44 -0.77 -2.57 2.75
C SER A 44 -1.89 -2.78 1.73
N PRO A 45 -1.86 -3.86 0.93
CA PRO A 45 -3.03 -4.24 0.17
C PRO A 45 -4.09 -4.61 1.19
N THR A 46 -4.97 -3.66 1.53
CA THR A 46 -6.00 -3.82 2.54
C THR A 46 -6.72 -5.15 2.30
N PRO A 47 -6.67 -6.12 3.23
CA PRO A 47 -7.54 -7.28 3.13
C PRO A 47 -8.95 -6.75 3.33
N MET A 48 -9.71 -6.71 2.24
CA MET A 48 -11.11 -6.31 2.22
C MET A 48 -11.86 -7.03 3.34
N ASN A 49 -12.29 -6.28 4.35
CA ASN A 49 -12.91 -6.75 5.58
C ASN A 49 -14.15 -7.59 5.24
N LYS A 50 -14.08 -8.91 5.39
CA LYS A 50 -15.23 -9.82 5.23
C LYS A 50 -16.23 -9.49 6.33
N VAL A 51 -17.27 -8.73 5.99
CA VAL A 51 -18.40 -8.46 6.89
C VAL A 51 -18.96 -9.80 7.36
N ASN A 52 -18.74 -10.12 8.64
CA ASN A 52 -19.28 -11.33 9.26
C ASN A 52 -20.81 -11.19 9.38
N VAL A 53 -21.54 -11.64 8.35
CA VAL A 53 -22.99 -11.75 8.37
C VAL A 53 -23.33 -12.88 9.34
N LYS A 54 -23.56 -12.52 10.61
CA LYS A 54 -24.12 -13.44 11.59
C LYS A 54 -25.55 -13.72 11.15
N GLU A 55 -25.81 -14.93 10.66
CA GLU A 55 -27.16 -15.36 10.30
C GLU A 55 -28.11 -15.11 11.49
N PRO A 56 -29.27 -14.45 11.28
CA PRO A 56 -30.23 -14.27 12.34
C PRO A 56 -30.81 -15.64 12.68
N THR A 57 -30.54 -16.10 13.90
CA THR A 57 -31.06 -17.35 14.45
C THR A 57 -32.58 -17.41 14.21
N PRO A 58 -33.13 -18.44 13.55
CA PRO A 58 -34.56 -18.54 13.35
C PRO A 58 -35.23 -18.78 14.71
N ARG A 59 -35.79 -17.70 15.27
CA ARG A 59 -36.52 -17.73 16.53
C ARG A 59 -37.86 -18.41 16.28
N ALA A 60 -38.02 -19.59 16.87
CA ALA A 60 -39.29 -20.21 17.25
C ALA A 60 -40.38 -20.31 16.17
N ARG A 61 -40.46 -21.45 15.48
CA ARG A 61 -41.76 -22.02 15.11
C ARG A 61 -42.27 -22.90 16.25
N ARG A 62 -42.75 -22.22 17.30
CA ARG A 62 -43.81 -22.74 18.16
C ARG A 62 -45.07 -22.80 17.30
N TYR A 63 -45.45 -23.96 16.78
CA TYR A 63 -46.84 -24.23 16.39
C TYR A 63 -47.18 -25.68 16.71
N LEU A 64 -47.98 -25.82 17.77
CA LEU A 64 -49.10 -26.74 17.96
C LEU A 64 -49.30 -27.82 16.88
N ALA A 65 -49.26 -29.09 17.31
CA ALA A 65 -50.12 -30.18 16.84
C ALA A 65 -50.13 -31.29 17.91
#